data_AF-A0A349YIV8-F1
#
_entry.id   AF-A0A349YIV8-F1
#
_cell.length_a   1.000
_cell.length_b   1.000
_cell.length_c   1.000
_cell.angle_alpha   90.00
_cell.angle_beta   90.00
_cell.angle_gamma   90.00
#
_symmetry.space_group_name_H-M   'P 1'
#
loop_
_entity.id
_entity.type
_entity.pdbx_description
1 polymer ?
#
loop_
_entity_poly.entity_id
_entity_poly.type
_entity_poly.pdbx_seq_one_letter_code
_entity_poly.pdbx_strand_id
1 'polypeptide(L)'
;MGRRAATTSSPHKQSRRVPMTPEAREDFMINLAMDNAERQLREGTASSQVITHFLKLGSSRERMEQDKLKEDIEYSRTKTEAITASAHAEERYAEAIEAMRKYSGADD
;
A
#
# COMPACT_ATOMS: atom_id res chain seq x y z
N MET A 1 -3.18 47.30 40.29
CA MET A 1 -2.24 46.20 40.02
C MET A 1 -3.01 44.88 39.95
N GLY A 2 -3.71 44.62 38.86
CA GLY A 2 -4.50 43.39 38.68
C GLY A 2 -3.67 42.34 37.93
N ARG A 3 -3.35 41.23 38.59
CA ARG A 3 -2.61 40.11 37.99
C ARG A 3 -3.48 39.44 36.91
N ARG A 4 -3.03 39.46 35.65
CA ARG A 4 -3.57 38.61 34.58
C ARG A 4 -3.01 37.21 34.75
N ALA A 5 -3.87 36.24 35.03
CA ALA A 5 -3.53 34.83 35.06
C ALA A 5 -3.14 34.36 33.65
N ALA A 6 -2.00 33.68 33.55
CA ALA A 6 -1.52 33.08 32.31
C ALA A 6 -2.47 31.95 31.89
N THR A 7 -2.94 32.01 30.65
CA THR A 7 -3.71 30.94 30.01
C THR A 7 -2.77 29.77 29.73
N THR A 8 -2.66 28.83 30.66
CA THR A 8 -1.97 27.56 30.42
C THR A 8 -2.79 26.76 29.42
N SER A 9 -2.44 26.82 28.14
CA SER A 9 -2.97 25.93 27.12
C SER A 9 -2.50 24.51 27.44
N SER A 10 -3.38 23.71 28.05
CA SER A 10 -3.14 22.27 28.22
C SER A 10 -2.88 21.63 26.87
N PRO A 11 -1.84 20.78 26.72
CA PRO A 11 -1.61 20.07 25.48
C PRO A 11 -2.81 19.14 25.27
N HIS A 12 -3.60 19.44 24.25
CA HIS A 12 -4.75 18.62 23.88
C HIS A 12 -4.22 17.23 23.57
N LYS A 13 -4.45 16.27 24.47
CA LYS A 13 -4.11 14.86 24.25
C LYS A 13 -5.00 14.43 23.09
N GLN A 14 -4.47 14.51 21.87
CA GLN A 14 -5.20 14.14 20.66
C GLN A 14 -5.73 12.73 20.88
N SER A 15 -7.05 12.63 21.09
CA SER A 15 -7.72 11.35 21.18
C SER A 15 -7.54 10.71 19.81
N ARG A 16 -6.58 9.78 19.73
CA ARG A 16 -6.40 8.92 18.57
C ARG A 16 -7.70 8.13 18.42
N ARG A 17 -8.58 8.60 17.54
CA ARG A 17 -9.86 7.95 17.25
C ARG A 17 -9.56 6.52 16.83
N VAL A 18 -10.18 5.56 17.51
CA VAL A 18 -10.06 4.15 17.15
C VAL A 18 -10.78 3.93 15.81
N PRO A 19 -10.13 3.31 14.81
CA PRO A 19 -10.73 3.10 13.50
C PRO A 19 -11.94 2.16 13.54
N MET A 20 -12.91 2.42 12.66
CA MET A 20 -14.18 1.67 12.62
C MET A 20 -14.13 0.44 11.70
N THR A 21 -13.23 0.39 10.72
CA THR A 21 -13.05 -0.78 9.84
C THR A 21 -11.98 -1.74 10.37
N PRO A 22 -12.04 -3.04 10.03
CA PRO A 22 -11.02 -4.01 10.40
C PRO A 22 -9.61 -3.63 9.90
N GLU A 23 -9.48 -3.29 8.61
CA GLU A 23 -8.19 -2.92 8.00
C GLU A 23 -7.57 -1.70 8.68
N ALA A 24 -8.34 -0.63 8.84
CA ALA A 24 -7.82 0.57 9.50
C ALA A 24 -7.44 0.30 10.97
N ARG A 25 -8.10 -0.65 11.64
CA ARG A 25 -7.74 -1.08 13.00
C ARG A 25 -6.40 -1.80 13.03
N GLU A 26 -6.09 -2.62 12.04
CA GLU A 26 -4.78 -3.27 11.89
C GLU A 26 -3.69 -2.21 11.72
N ASP A 27 -3.87 -1.26 10.79
CA ASP A 27 -2.95 -0.15 10.59
C ASP A 27 -2.73 0.67 11.87
N PHE A 28 -3.80 0.92 12.62
CA PHE A 28 -3.72 1.60 13.89
C PHE A 28 -2.88 0.84 14.93
N MET A 29 -3.07 -0.48 15.03
CA MET A 29 -2.28 -1.32 15.93
C MET A 29 -0.81 -1.37 15.51
N ILE A 30 -0.53 -1.43 14.21
CA ILE A 30 0.84 -1.35 13.67
C ILE A 30 1.49 -0.02 14.05
N ASN A 31 0.81 1.10 13.82
CA ASN A 31 1.32 2.42 14.18
C ASN A 31 1.60 2.55 15.69
N LEU A 32 0.70 2.04 16.53
CA LEU A 32 0.90 2.05 17.98
C LEU A 32 2.11 1.20 18.41
N ALA A 33 2.30 0.04 17.77
CA ALA A 33 3.45 -0.81 18.01
C ALA A 33 4.77 -0.13 17.59
N MET A 34 4.77 0.56 16.43
CA MET A 34 5.92 1.32 15.93
C MET A 34 6.32 2.44 16.90
N ASP A 35 5.38 3.26 17.36
CA ASP A 35 5.65 4.33 18.32
C ASP A 35 6.24 3.78 19.64
N ASN A 36 5.71 2.64 20.09
CA ASN A 36 6.19 2.01 21.32
C ASN A 36 7.61 1.47 21.14
N ALA A 37 7.90 0.82 20.01
CA ALA A 37 9.23 0.34 19.68
C ALA A 37 10.24 1.50 19.55
N GLU A 38 9.87 2.60 18.89
CA GLU A 38 10.71 3.80 18.79
C GLU A 38 11.06 4.33 20.19
N ARG A 39 10.06 4.45 21.07
CA ARG A 39 10.26 4.89 22.44
C ARG A 39 11.20 3.94 23.21
N GLN A 40 10.97 2.63 23.13
CA GLN A 40 11.82 1.64 23.78
C GLN A 40 13.28 1.67 23.29
N LEU A 41 13.47 1.88 21.98
CA LEU A 41 14.81 1.99 21.39
C LEU A 41 15.54 3.25 21.87
N ARG A 42 14.83 4.39 21.97
CA ARG A 42 15.40 5.65 22.50
C ARG A 42 15.71 5.58 23.98
N GLU A 43 14.84 4.95 24.77
CA GLU A 43 15.00 4.77 26.21
C GLU A 43 16.01 3.66 26.56
N GLY A 44 16.45 2.86 25.58
CA GLY A 44 17.36 1.72 25.79
C GLY A 44 16.72 0.53 26.49
N THR A 45 15.38 0.48 26.56
CA THR A 45 14.58 -0.57 27.21
C THR A 45 14.04 -1.60 26.23
N ALA A 46 14.38 -1.47 24.95
CA ALA A 46 13.94 -2.38 23.90
C ALA A 46 14.43 -3.81 24.14
N SER A 47 13.53 -4.77 23.93
CA SER A 47 13.89 -6.18 23.98
C SER A 47 14.77 -6.57 22.79
N SER A 48 15.57 -7.63 22.94
CA SER A 48 16.41 -8.18 21.87
C SER A 48 15.61 -8.54 20.61
N GLN A 49 14.36 -8.98 20.78
CA GLN A 49 13.47 -9.29 19.67
C GLN A 49 13.07 -8.05 18.87
N VAL A 50 12.74 -6.94 19.54
CA VAL A 50 12.43 -5.66 18.88
C VAL A 50 13.63 -5.17 18.09
N ILE A 51 14.81 -5.15 18.72
CA ILE A 51 16.05 -4.72 18.07
C ILE A 51 16.36 -5.59 16.84
N THR A 52 16.26 -6.91 16.98
CA THR A 52 16.53 -7.84 15.88
C THR A 52 15.54 -7.67 14.73
N HIS A 53 14.25 -7.46 15.02
CA HIS A 53 13.24 -7.25 14.00
C HIS A 53 13.56 -6.02 13.14
N PHE A 54 13.87 -4.87 13.75
CA PHE A 54 14.20 -3.66 13.01
C PHE A 54 15.54 -3.73 12.27
N LEU A 55 16.54 -4.42 12.83
CA LEU A 55 17.81 -4.67 12.13
C LEU A 55 17.61 -5.53 10.88
N LYS A 56 16.74 -6.55 10.95
CA LYS A 56 16.37 -7.37 9.78
C LYS A 56 15.63 -6.54 8.74
N LEU A 57 14.66 -5.73 9.16
CA LEU A 57 13.89 -4.86 8.27
C LEU A 57 14.79 -3.86 7.50
N GLY A 58 15.84 -3.34 8.16
CA GLY A 58 16.80 -2.43 7.54
C GLY A 58 17.87 -3.09 6.68
N SER A 59 17.96 -4.43 6.70
CA SER A 59 19.02 -5.18 6.01
C SER A 59 18.89 -5.09 4.50
N SER A 60 20.03 -5.21 3.79
CA SER A 60 20.06 -5.18 2.32
C SER A 60 19.22 -6.29 1.69
N ARG A 61 19.14 -7.45 2.36
CA ARG A 61 18.33 -8.59 1.93
C ARG A 61 16.85 -8.25 1.89
N GLU A 62 16.30 -7.66 2.95
CA GLU A 62 14.88 -7.31 3.02
C GLU A 62 14.52 -6.29 1.93
N ARG A 63 15.38 -5.30 1.68
CA ARG A 63 15.15 -4.31 0.62
C ARG A 63 15.09 -4.97 -0.76
N MET A 64 16.03 -5.86 -1.06
CA MET A 64 16.03 -6.60 -2.33
C MET A 64 14.81 -7.52 -2.46
N GLU A 65 14.37 -8.16 -1.36
CA GLU A 65 13.15 -8.99 -1.36
C GLU A 65 11.89 -8.13 -1.61
N GLN A 66 11.80 -6.95 -1.01
CA GLN A 66 10.71 -6.00 -1.28
C GLN A 66 10.72 -5.48 -2.71
N ASP A 67 11.89 -5.18 -3.27
CA ASP A 67 11.99 -4.69 -4.65
C ASP A 67 11.62 -5.79 -5.65
N LYS A 68 12.06 -7.03 -5.41
CA LYS A 68 11.62 -8.18 -6.20
C LYS A 68 10.10 -8.36 -6.15
N LEU A 69 9.48 -8.23 -4.97
CA LEU A 69 8.02 -8.31 -4.85
C LEU A 69 7.31 -7.21 -5.64
N LYS A 70 7.85 -5.99 -5.68
CA LYS A 70 7.29 -4.90 -6.52
C LYS A 70 7.40 -5.23 -8.00
N GLU A 71 8.56 -5.71 -8.45
CA GLU A 71 8.79 -6.12 -9.84
C GLU A 71 7.84 -7.26 -10.24
N ASP A 72 7.64 -8.26 -9.37
CA ASP A 72 6.72 -9.37 -9.61
C ASP A 72 5.25 -8.90 -9.72
N ILE A 73 4.85 -7.91 -8.91
CA ILE A 73 3.51 -7.29 -9.00
C ILE A 73 3.36 -6.53 -10.32
N GLU A 74 4.36 -5.73 -10.70
CA GLU A 74 4.34 -4.96 -11.94
C GLU A 74 4.29 -5.88 -13.15
N TYR A 75 5.15 -6.90 -13.18
CA TYR A 75 5.17 -7.92 -14.21
C TYR A 75 3.82 -8.64 -14.32
N SER A 76 3.22 -9.01 -13.19
CA SER A 76 1.90 -9.66 -13.18
C SER A 76 0.83 -8.73 -13.76
N ARG A 77 0.87 -7.44 -13.41
CA ARG A 77 -0.05 -6.43 -13.96
C ARG A 77 0.12 -6.28 -15.48
N THR A 78 1.35 -6.12 -15.97
CA THR A 78 1.64 -6.02 -17.40
C THR A 78 1.21 -7.28 -18.15
N LYS A 79 1.39 -8.46 -17.55
CA LYS A 79 0.93 -9.73 -18.13
C LYS A 79 -0.60 -9.77 -18.22
N THR A 80 -1.31 -9.35 -17.18
CA THR A 80 -2.77 -9.23 -17.21
C THR A 80 -3.23 -8.26 -18.30
N GLU A 81 -2.60 -7.08 -18.40
CA GLU A 81 -2.88 -6.08 -19.42
C GLU A 81 -2.60 -6.58 -20.85
N ALA A 82 -1.52 -7.35 -21.05
CA ALA A 82 -1.21 -7.94 -22.35
C ALA A 82 -2.25 -9.00 -22.76
N ILE A 83 -2.71 -9.82 -21.81
CA ILE A 83 -3.74 -10.84 -22.06
C ILE A 83 -5.08 -10.16 -22.41
N THR A 84 -5.49 -9.13 -21.66
CA THR A 84 -6.73 -8.41 -21.95
C THR A 84 -6.66 -7.65 -23.28
N ALA A 85 -5.52 -7.03 -23.58
CA ALA A 85 -5.31 -6.36 -24.86
C ALA A 85 -5.36 -7.35 -26.05
N SER A 86 -4.81 -8.56 -25.89
CA SER A 86 -4.91 -9.63 -26.90
C SER A 86 -6.36 -10.04 -27.15
N ALA A 87 -7.14 -10.26 -26.09
CA ALA A 87 -8.55 -10.63 -26.20
C ALA A 87 -9.38 -9.55 -26.94
N HIS A 88 -9.17 -8.27 -26.61
CA HIS A 88 -9.84 -7.17 -27.32
C HIS A 88 -9.35 -7.00 -28.77
N ALA A 89 -8.10 -7.34 -29.06
CA ALA A 89 -7.60 -7.33 -30.42
C ALA A 89 -8.28 -8.42 -31.25
N GLU A 90 -8.40 -9.64 -30.73
CA GLU A 90 -9.13 -10.75 -31.38
C GLU A 90 -10.58 -10.37 -31.68
N GLU A 91 -11.28 -9.77 -30.71
CA GLU A 91 -12.66 -9.27 -30.87
C GLU A 91 -12.74 -8.22 -32.00
N ARG A 92 -11.88 -7.20 -31.98
CA ARG A 92 -11.85 -6.18 -33.02
C ARG A 92 -11.47 -6.72 -34.40
N TYR A 93 -10.61 -7.73 -34.48
CA TYR A 93 -10.30 -8.40 -35.75
C TYR A 93 -11.49 -9.19 -36.28
N ALA A 94 -12.23 -9.88 -35.41
CA ALA A 94 -13.45 -10.59 -35.79
C ALA A 94 -14.50 -9.62 -36.33
N GLU A 95 -14.76 -8.52 -35.61
CA GLU A 95 -15.67 -7.45 -36.06
C GLU A 95 -15.25 -6.84 -37.40
N ALA A 96 -13.95 -6.58 -37.59
CA ALA A 96 -13.44 -6.02 -38.85
C ALA A 96 -13.62 -6.99 -40.02
N ILE A 97 -13.37 -8.29 -39.82
CA ILE A 97 -13.57 -9.33 -40.83
C ILE A 97 -15.05 -9.46 -41.18
N GLU A 98 -15.95 -9.44 -40.19
CA GLU A 98 -17.39 -9.46 -40.41
C GLU A 98 -17.88 -8.25 -41.21
N ALA A 99 -17.43 -7.04 -40.84
CA ALA A 99 -17.74 -5.82 -41.56
C ALA A 99 -17.26 -5.86 -43.02
N MET A 100 -16.07 -6.41 -43.26
CA MET A 100 -15.53 -6.59 -44.62
C MET A 100 -16.34 -7.60 -45.44
N ARG A 101 -16.77 -8.73 -44.86
CA ARG A 101 -17.61 -9.73 -45.53
C ARG A 101 -18.97 -9.15 -45.94
N LYS A 102 -19.59 -8.42 -45.02
CA LYS A 102 -20.86 -7.72 -45.26
C LYS A 102 -20.73 -6.67 -46.36
N TYR A 103 -19.60 -5.98 -46.44
CA TYR A 103 -19.33 -4.99 -47.49
C TYR A 103 -18.99 -5.65 -48.84
N SER A 104 -18.34 -6.81 -48.87
CA SER A 104 -17.98 -7.51 -50.11
C SER A 104 -19.13 -8.25 -50.79
N GLY A 105 -20.36 -8.18 -50.25
CA GLY A 105 -21.53 -8.86 -50.80
C GLY A 105 -21.44 -10.39 -50.76
N ALA A 106 -20.65 -10.95 -49.82
CA ALA A 106 -20.41 -12.39 -49.74
C ALA A 106 -21.53 -13.17 -49.04
N ASP A 107 -22.55 -12.48 -48.54
CA ASP A 107 -23.73 -13.05 -47.86
C ASP A 107 -25.03 -12.91 -48.70
N ASP A 108 -24.91 -12.67 -50.02
CA ASP A 108 -26.03 -12.69 -50.99
C ASP A 108 -25.80 -13.79 -52.05
#